data_AF-A0AAV3JEI8-F1
#
_entry.id   AF-A0AAV3JEI8-F1
#
_cell.length_a   1.000
_cell.length_b   1.000
_cell.length_c   1.000
_cell.angle_alpha   90.00
_cell.angle_beta   90.00
_cell.angle_gamma   90.00
#
_symmetry.space_group_name_H-M   'P 1'
#
loop_
_entity.id
_entity.type
_entity.pdbx_description
1 polymer ?
#
loop_
_entity_poly.entity_id
_entity_poly.type
_entity_poly.pdbx_seq_one_letter_code
_entity_poly.pdbx_strand_id
1 'polypeptide(L)'
;MKKNIFIYSFLILLFSFYSCKENSSEDLNSLVSLLVLAQTQQTHDSRPCKDRFAIDRAGIYNATEIVSDPANTGTGFQDSICAVDGVLGLGNFNGSLDVFTLDNNGPGASLILGWNGKKVQNTIGMDFIVFENPFQVGGSPNSVFLEPIIVEVGNDRNNWCGWNPTYTQGGVFSNNPTHWLRFAGLKYVDYNQITNPMNSVSLFNLEGGGDGFDLGDVNFGNSGSGCSIALRNELQANGFLYIKLTSAKAILAVLPIPGANENPDIDGVIAKQLSP
;
A
#
# COMPACT_ATOMS: atom_id res chain seq x y z
N MET A 1 -75.45 -25.78 44.89
CA MET A 1 -74.54 -26.73 45.58
C MET A 1 -73.11 -26.45 45.14
N LYS A 2 -72.17 -26.51 46.10
CA LYS A 2 -70.79 -26.01 46.07
C LYS A 2 -69.88 -26.52 44.93
N LYS A 3 -68.93 -25.68 44.52
CA LYS A 3 -67.45 -25.90 44.36
C LYS A 3 -66.92 -24.95 43.26
N ASN A 4 -65.73 -24.36 43.28
CA ASN A 4 -64.65 -24.13 44.24
C ASN A 4 -63.74 -23.05 43.61
N ILE A 5 -63.13 -22.21 44.44
CA ILE A 5 -62.09 -21.21 44.13
C ILE A 5 -60.73 -21.89 43.89
N PHE A 6 -59.85 -21.34 43.03
CA PHE A 6 -58.38 -21.13 43.21
C PHE A 6 -57.75 -20.61 41.87
N ILE A 7 -57.48 -19.31 41.70
CA ILE A 7 -56.21 -18.55 41.85
C ILE A 7 -54.95 -19.15 41.16
N TYR A 8 -54.45 -18.53 40.08
CA TYR A 8 -53.21 -17.70 40.02
C TYR A 8 -52.81 -17.38 38.56
N SER A 9 -52.52 -16.10 38.31
CA SER A 9 -51.85 -15.58 37.12
C SER A 9 -50.48 -16.23 36.94
N PHE A 10 -50.15 -16.62 35.70
CA PHE A 10 -48.76 -16.76 35.28
C PHE A 10 -48.60 -16.27 33.84
N LEU A 11 -47.84 -15.18 33.72
CA LEU A 11 -47.39 -14.52 32.50
C LEU A 11 -46.16 -15.29 32.00
N ILE A 12 -46.16 -15.83 30.78
CA ILE A 12 -44.93 -16.34 30.13
C ILE A 12 -44.84 -15.82 28.70
N LEU A 13 -43.65 -15.28 28.44
CA LEU A 13 -43.11 -14.70 27.21
C LEU A 13 -43.41 -15.49 25.94
N LEU A 14 -43.88 -14.78 24.91
CA LEU A 14 -43.77 -15.16 23.51
C LEU A 14 -42.34 -14.90 23.02
N PHE A 15 -41.59 -15.97 22.77
CA PHE A 15 -40.39 -15.93 21.93
C PHE A 15 -40.80 -15.89 20.46
N SER A 16 -40.56 -14.76 19.81
CA SER A 16 -40.67 -14.63 18.35
C SER A 16 -39.39 -15.18 17.71
N PHE A 17 -39.48 -16.37 17.11
CA PHE A 17 -38.53 -16.82 16.11
C PHE A 17 -38.82 -16.09 14.80
N TYR A 18 -38.06 -15.04 14.49
CA TYR A 18 -37.94 -14.55 13.12
C TYR A 18 -36.81 -15.30 12.43
N SER A 19 -37.20 -16.14 11.48
CA SER A 19 -36.33 -16.77 10.50
C SER A 19 -35.93 -15.70 9.47
N CYS A 20 -34.65 -15.33 9.43
CA CYS A 20 -34.11 -14.57 8.31
C CYS A 20 -33.68 -15.56 7.21
N LYS A 21 -34.37 -15.43 6.08
CA LYS A 21 -34.09 -16.13 4.83
C LYS A 21 -33.04 -15.30 4.07
N GLU A 22 -31.84 -15.85 3.89
CA GLU A 22 -30.86 -15.32 2.94
C GLU A 22 -31.39 -15.47 1.51
N ASN A 23 -31.33 -14.39 0.75
CA ASN A 23 -31.26 -14.43 -0.70
C ASN A 23 -30.40 -13.25 -1.17
N SER A 24 -29.45 -13.61 -2.03
CA SER A 24 -28.37 -12.82 -2.62
C SER A 24 -28.81 -11.60 -3.43
N SER A 25 -28.12 -10.48 -3.20
CA SER A 25 -27.32 -9.78 -4.22
C SER A 25 -26.57 -8.66 -3.50
N GLU A 26 -25.26 -8.81 -3.32
CA GLU A 26 -24.44 -7.73 -2.75
C GLU A 26 -24.42 -6.57 -3.74
N ASP A 27 -25.09 -5.50 -3.35
CA ASP A 27 -25.22 -4.28 -4.15
C ASP A 27 -23.90 -3.51 -4.02
N LEU A 28 -23.05 -3.61 -5.05
CA LEU A 28 -21.83 -2.80 -5.22
C LEU A 28 -22.11 -1.30 -4.99
N ASN A 29 -23.33 -0.84 -5.27
CA ASN A 29 -23.74 0.53 -5.03
C ASN A 29 -23.79 0.89 -3.54
N SER A 30 -23.98 -0.07 -2.62
CA SER A 30 -23.98 0.20 -1.18
C SER A 30 -22.58 0.45 -0.61
N LEU A 31 -21.57 -0.27 -1.13
CA LEU A 31 -20.15 -0.04 -0.81
C LEU A 31 -19.65 1.28 -1.42
N VAL A 32 -20.05 1.56 -2.67
CA VAL A 32 -19.80 2.86 -3.32
C VAL A 32 -20.51 3.99 -2.58
N SER A 33 -21.73 3.77 -2.08
CA SER A 33 -22.46 4.76 -1.26
C SER A 33 -21.81 5.00 0.10
N LEU A 34 -21.16 3.99 0.69
CA LEU A 34 -20.37 4.15 1.92
C LEU A 34 -19.09 4.96 1.65
N LEU A 35 -18.44 4.75 0.50
CA LEU A 35 -17.32 5.56 0.01
C LEU A 35 -17.74 7.03 -0.23
N VAL A 36 -18.92 7.24 -0.83
CA VAL A 36 -19.47 8.58 -1.11
C VAL A 36 -19.93 9.29 0.17
N LEU A 37 -20.50 8.56 1.14
CA LEU A 37 -20.85 9.12 2.45
C LEU A 37 -19.60 9.54 3.24
N ALA A 38 -18.50 8.78 3.16
CA ALA A 38 -17.22 9.18 3.72
C ALA A 38 -16.66 10.45 3.06
N GLN A 39 -16.89 10.66 1.76
CA GLN A 39 -16.53 11.91 1.07
C GLN A 39 -17.37 13.11 1.56
N THR A 40 -18.64 12.91 1.93
CA THR A 40 -19.52 14.02 2.38
C THR A 40 -19.34 14.44 3.84
N GLN A 41 -18.58 13.69 4.65
CA GLN A 41 -18.26 14.06 6.04
C GLN A 41 -16.86 14.65 6.24
N GLN A 42 -16.07 14.84 5.17
CA GLN A 42 -14.83 15.59 5.27
C GLN A 42 -15.14 17.07 5.50
N THR A 43 -15.09 17.48 6.77
CA THR A 43 -14.94 18.88 7.13
C THR A 43 -13.68 19.43 6.46
N HIS A 44 -13.82 20.58 5.80
CA HIS A 44 -12.68 21.39 5.33
C HIS A 44 -11.58 21.40 6.41
N ASP A 45 -10.38 20.94 6.07
CA ASP A 45 -9.17 20.80 6.92
C ASP A 45 -8.94 19.44 7.61
N SER A 46 -9.49 18.32 7.10
CA SER A 46 -9.05 16.99 7.54
C SER A 46 -7.74 16.60 6.85
N ARG A 47 -6.60 16.93 7.49
CA ARG A 47 -5.28 16.38 7.17
C ARG A 47 -4.99 15.20 8.10
N PRO A 48 -5.44 13.97 7.78
CA PRO A 48 -5.44 12.84 8.73
C PRO A 48 -4.05 12.43 9.22
N CYS A 49 -3.02 12.78 8.44
CA CYS A 49 -1.63 12.36 8.60
C CYS A 49 -0.76 13.43 9.28
N LYS A 50 -1.25 14.69 9.38
CA LYS A 50 -0.45 15.85 9.79
C LYS A 50 0.19 15.70 11.18
N ASP A 51 -0.50 15.04 12.11
CA ASP A 51 -0.05 14.90 13.51
C ASP A 51 0.57 13.53 13.79
N ARG A 52 0.80 12.71 12.75
CA ARG A 52 1.42 11.39 12.85
C ARG A 52 2.91 11.46 12.55
N PHE A 53 3.62 10.47 13.06
CA PHE A 53 5.07 10.39 12.92
C PHE A 53 5.49 8.95 12.76
N ALA A 54 6.40 8.73 11.82
CA ALA A 54 6.98 7.42 11.59
C ALA A 54 7.83 6.97 12.79
N ILE A 55 7.69 5.70 13.17
CA ILE A 55 8.38 5.09 14.31
C ILE A 55 9.54 4.23 13.77
N ASP A 56 10.73 4.81 13.75
CA ASP A 56 11.95 4.09 13.41
C ASP A 56 12.38 3.12 14.53
N ARG A 57 12.92 1.97 14.11
CA ARG A 57 13.52 0.96 14.99
C ARG A 57 14.78 0.41 14.34
N ALA A 58 15.64 -0.25 15.13
CA ALA A 58 16.81 -0.91 14.57
C ALA A 58 16.39 -1.92 13.49
N GLY A 59 16.88 -1.72 12.26
CA GLY A 59 16.52 -2.55 11.12
C GLY A 59 15.18 -2.20 10.44
N ILE A 60 14.53 -1.10 10.83
CA ILE A 60 13.26 -0.61 10.26
C ILE A 60 13.32 0.92 10.24
N TYR A 61 13.70 1.49 9.10
CA TYR A 61 13.89 2.93 8.95
C TYR A 61 12.92 3.47 7.90
N ASN A 62 11.97 4.31 8.30
CA ASN A 62 10.98 4.86 7.39
C ASN A 62 11.59 5.95 6.52
N ALA A 63 11.17 5.99 5.25
CA ALA A 63 11.39 7.17 4.43
C ALA A 63 10.59 8.32 5.06
N THR A 64 11.29 9.40 5.40
CA THR A 64 10.75 10.52 6.19
C THR A 64 10.94 11.87 5.50
N GLU A 65 11.58 11.86 4.33
CA GLU A 65 11.81 13.04 3.51
C GLU A 65 10.97 12.94 2.24
N ILE A 66 10.07 13.91 2.02
CA ILE A 66 9.38 14.10 0.74
C ILE A 66 10.29 14.96 -0.14
N VAL A 67 10.86 14.35 -1.18
CA VAL A 67 11.81 15.01 -2.09
C VAL A 67 11.07 15.65 -3.27
N SER A 68 9.99 15.01 -3.76
CA SER A 68 9.11 15.52 -4.80
C SER A 68 7.77 14.81 -4.80
N ASP A 69 6.68 15.56 -4.84
CA ASP A 69 5.30 15.08 -4.73
C ASP A 69 4.30 15.93 -5.56
N PRO A 70 4.37 15.92 -6.91
CA PRO A 70 3.61 16.88 -7.72
C PRO A 70 2.07 16.74 -7.61
N ALA A 71 1.56 15.60 -7.14
CA ALA A 71 0.12 15.38 -6.89
C ALA A 71 -0.35 15.94 -5.52
N ASN A 72 0.55 16.47 -4.70
CA ASN A 72 0.20 16.95 -3.37
C ASN A 72 -0.68 18.20 -3.41
N THR A 73 -1.84 18.12 -2.76
CA THR A 73 -2.74 19.25 -2.49
C THR A 73 -2.80 19.60 -1.00
N GLY A 74 -2.18 18.77 -0.14
CA GLY A 74 -2.16 18.92 1.31
C GLY A 74 -3.47 18.55 2.00
N THR A 75 -4.36 17.82 1.33
CA THR A 75 -5.66 17.38 1.88
C THR A 75 -6.09 16.02 1.34
N GLY A 76 -6.90 15.28 2.12
CA GLY A 76 -7.43 13.98 1.69
C GLY A 76 -6.32 12.98 1.37
N PHE A 77 -6.54 12.11 0.38
CA PHE A 77 -5.52 11.18 -0.12
C PHE A 77 -4.45 11.84 -0.99
N GLN A 78 -4.50 13.16 -1.17
CA GLN A 78 -3.46 13.93 -1.82
C GLN A 78 -2.65 14.76 -0.80
N ASP A 79 -2.66 14.41 0.49
CA ASP A 79 -1.72 14.93 1.48
C ASP A 79 -0.49 14.02 1.52
N SER A 80 0.63 14.47 0.96
CA SER A 80 1.85 13.65 0.86
C SER A 80 2.49 13.28 2.20
N ILE A 81 2.08 13.93 3.31
CA ILE A 81 2.52 13.53 4.65
C ILE A 81 2.15 12.07 4.94
N CYS A 82 1.04 11.57 4.39
CA CYS A 82 0.58 10.19 4.57
C CYS A 82 1.54 9.13 3.99
N ALA A 83 2.51 9.51 3.15
CA ALA A 83 3.52 8.58 2.64
C ALA A 83 4.78 8.48 3.52
N VAL A 84 4.89 9.34 4.55
CA VAL A 84 6.10 9.52 5.37
C VAL A 84 5.83 9.59 6.87
N ASP A 85 4.58 9.44 7.30
CA ASP A 85 4.17 9.33 8.71
C ASP A 85 4.16 7.90 9.23
N GLY A 86 4.55 6.95 8.38
CA GLY A 86 4.85 5.55 8.67
C GLY A 86 3.66 4.63 8.45
N VAL A 87 3.95 3.34 8.23
CA VAL A 87 3.01 2.38 7.65
C VAL A 87 1.87 2.00 8.61
N LEU A 88 0.62 2.15 8.16
CA LEU A 88 -0.60 1.86 8.93
C LEU A 88 -1.57 0.91 8.22
N GLY A 89 -1.05 -0.22 7.74
CA GLY A 89 -1.86 -1.28 7.16
C GLY A 89 -3.02 -1.78 8.05
N LEU A 90 -4.04 -2.33 7.40
CA LEU A 90 -5.25 -2.88 8.03
C LEU A 90 -5.44 -4.38 7.75
N GLY A 91 -4.36 -5.07 7.41
CA GLY A 91 -4.34 -6.51 7.16
C GLY A 91 -4.69 -6.88 5.73
N ASN A 92 -5.19 -8.09 5.54
CA ASN A 92 -5.37 -8.68 4.22
C ASN A 92 -6.70 -8.33 3.53
N PHE A 93 -7.70 -7.84 4.27
CA PHE A 93 -9.06 -7.62 3.74
C PHE A 93 -9.45 -6.16 3.54
N ASN A 94 -8.68 -5.22 4.11
CA ASN A 94 -8.99 -3.79 4.05
C ASN A 94 -7.72 -3.01 3.71
N GLY A 95 -7.85 -2.02 2.84
CA GLY A 95 -6.84 -0.98 2.68
C GLY A 95 -6.95 0.08 3.79
N SER A 96 -5.81 0.60 4.23
CA SER A 96 -5.70 1.80 5.07
C SER A 96 -6.34 3.01 4.39
N LEU A 97 -6.77 3.99 5.19
CA LEU A 97 -7.14 5.33 4.69
C LEU A 97 -6.00 6.34 4.91
N ASP A 98 -4.85 5.87 5.37
CA ASP A 98 -3.63 6.63 5.59
C ASP A 98 -2.70 6.44 4.40
N VAL A 99 -3.01 7.11 3.29
CA VAL A 99 -2.33 6.88 2.02
C VAL A 99 -2.18 8.18 1.23
N PHE A 100 -1.15 8.22 0.40
CA PHE A 100 -0.97 9.23 -0.64
C PHE A 100 -1.20 8.62 -2.03
N THR A 101 -2.31 9.00 -2.68
CA THR A 101 -2.69 8.54 -4.01
C THR A 101 -1.91 9.28 -5.10
N LEU A 102 -1.27 8.53 -5.99
CA LEU A 102 -0.63 9.05 -7.18
C LEU A 102 -1.63 9.27 -8.32
N ASP A 103 -1.33 10.20 -9.22
CA ASP A 103 -2.05 10.25 -10.50
C ASP A 103 -1.69 9.04 -11.37
N ASN A 104 -2.53 8.74 -12.36
CA ASN A 104 -2.28 7.67 -13.34
C ASN A 104 -1.37 8.11 -14.50
N ASN A 105 -1.09 9.41 -14.62
CA ASN A 105 -0.31 10.02 -15.69
C ASN A 105 0.30 11.37 -15.25
N GLY A 106 1.15 11.94 -16.10
CA GLY A 106 1.73 13.27 -15.87
C GLY A 106 2.70 13.32 -14.69
N PRO A 107 3.10 14.53 -14.24
CA PRO A 107 4.05 14.68 -13.14
C PRO A 107 3.56 14.12 -11.80
N GLY A 108 2.25 14.18 -11.53
CA GLY A 108 1.65 13.67 -10.29
C GLY A 108 1.62 12.16 -10.18
N ALA A 109 1.96 11.43 -11.25
CA ALA A 109 2.06 9.98 -11.22
C ALA A 109 3.33 9.46 -10.53
N SER A 110 4.19 10.35 -10.05
CA SER A 110 5.43 10.00 -9.37
C SER A 110 5.56 10.66 -8.00
N LEU A 111 6.13 9.92 -7.06
CA LEU A 111 6.57 10.37 -5.74
C LEU A 111 8.05 10.04 -5.58
N ILE A 112 8.83 10.97 -5.03
CA ILE A 112 10.23 10.74 -4.66
C ILE A 112 10.37 10.92 -3.15
N LEU A 113 10.87 9.89 -2.48
CA LEU A 113 11.12 9.87 -1.05
C LEU A 113 12.61 9.68 -0.74
N GLY A 114 13.00 10.03 0.48
CA GLY A 114 14.36 9.86 1.00
C GLY A 114 14.42 9.62 2.51
N TRP A 115 15.65 9.44 2.99
CA TRP A 115 15.96 9.20 4.41
C TRP A 115 16.79 10.34 5.01
N ASN A 116 16.44 11.60 4.69
CA ASN A 116 17.11 12.80 5.19
C ASN A 116 18.62 12.79 4.88
N GLY A 117 18.95 12.49 3.63
CA GLY A 117 20.33 12.43 3.14
C GLY A 117 21.10 11.15 3.49
N LYS A 118 20.50 10.19 4.19
CA LYS A 118 21.09 8.86 4.42
C LYS A 118 20.89 7.93 3.23
N LYS A 119 21.80 7.00 3.02
CA LYS A 119 21.73 6.00 1.95
C LYS A 119 21.21 4.65 2.43
N VAL A 120 20.21 4.11 1.74
CA VAL A 120 19.76 2.72 1.91
C VAL A 120 20.85 1.79 1.39
N GLN A 121 21.32 0.89 2.25
CA GLN A 121 22.46 0.01 1.97
C GLN A 121 22.02 -1.30 1.32
N ASN A 122 22.87 -1.82 0.45
CA ASN A 122 22.77 -3.17 -0.07
C ASN A 122 23.22 -4.17 1.00
N THR A 123 22.32 -5.05 1.41
CA THR A 123 22.50 -6.06 2.45
C THR A 123 22.09 -7.43 1.91
N ILE A 124 22.18 -8.48 2.74
CA ILE A 124 21.67 -9.79 2.33
C ILE A 124 20.14 -9.76 2.35
N GLY A 125 19.53 -10.08 1.21
CA GLY A 125 18.08 -10.16 1.03
C GLY A 125 17.46 -8.80 0.74
N MET A 126 16.18 -8.63 1.07
CA MET A 126 15.48 -7.36 0.82
C MET A 126 16.12 -6.21 1.60
N ASP A 127 16.37 -5.10 0.92
CA ASP A 127 16.99 -3.88 1.44
C ASP A 127 15.96 -2.83 1.85
N PHE A 128 14.84 -2.80 1.14
CA PHE A 128 13.70 -1.93 1.45
C PHE A 128 12.39 -2.60 1.03
N ILE A 129 11.27 -2.08 1.56
CA ILE A 129 9.91 -2.54 1.29
C ILE A 129 9.05 -1.33 0.97
N VAL A 130 8.27 -1.43 -0.11
CA VAL A 130 7.27 -0.45 -0.50
C VAL A 130 5.89 -0.95 -0.06
N PHE A 131 5.15 -0.09 0.63
CA PHE A 131 3.78 -0.30 1.03
C PHE A 131 2.89 0.66 0.24
N GLU A 132 2.08 0.06 -0.63
CA GLU A 132 0.99 0.72 -1.31
C GLU A 132 -0.24 0.53 -0.42
N ASN A 133 -1.32 -0.11 -0.87
CA ASN A 133 -2.47 -0.40 -0.04
C ASN A 133 -3.36 -1.54 -0.59
N PRO A 134 -2.81 -2.61 -1.19
CA PRO A 134 -3.65 -3.57 -1.87
C PRO A 134 -4.36 -4.47 -0.85
N PHE A 135 -5.49 -5.06 -1.23
CA PHE A 135 -6.26 -5.95 -0.36
C PHE A 135 -6.88 -7.11 -1.13
N GLN A 136 -7.17 -8.21 -0.44
CA GLN A 136 -7.71 -9.43 -1.04
C GLN A 136 -9.17 -9.23 -1.44
N VAL A 137 -9.49 -9.51 -2.70
CA VAL A 137 -10.85 -9.56 -3.22
C VAL A 137 -11.42 -10.94 -2.94
N GLY A 138 -12.56 -10.99 -2.25
CA GLY A 138 -13.20 -12.25 -1.85
C GLY A 138 -12.34 -13.11 -0.91
N GLY A 139 -11.38 -12.50 -0.22
CA GLY A 139 -10.49 -13.16 0.74
C GLY A 139 -9.48 -14.15 0.13
N SER A 140 -9.18 -14.00 -1.15
CA SER A 140 -8.22 -14.85 -1.85
C SER A 140 -6.86 -14.14 -2.00
N PRO A 141 -5.74 -14.74 -1.57
CA PRO A 141 -4.41 -14.19 -1.83
C PRO A 141 -4.04 -14.21 -3.33
N ASN A 142 -4.77 -14.96 -4.16
CA ASN A 142 -4.58 -15.03 -5.60
C ASN A 142 -5.47 -14.04 -6.38
N SER A 143 -6.26 -13.23 -5.68
CA SER A 143 -7.10 -12.19 -6.28
C SER A 143 -7.07 -10.96 -5.38
N VAL A 144 -6.24 -10.00 -5.74
CA VAL A 144 -5.97 -8.79 -4.97
C VAL A 144 -6.42 -7.58 -5.79
N PHE A 145 -7.06 -6.62 -5.13
CA PHE A 145 -7.20 -5.28 -5.68
C PHE A 145 -5.83 -4.63 -5.56
N LEU A 146 -5.17 -4.48 -6.71
CA LEU A 146 -3.78 -4.08 -6.78
C LEU A 146 -3.62 -2.90 -7.73
N GLU A 147 -2.68 -2.02 -7.41
CA GLU A 147 -2.36 -0.83 -8.21
C GLU A 147 -0.85 -0.81 -8.43
N PRO A 148 -0.37 -1.42 -9.54
CA PRO A 148 1.05 -1.69 -9.71
C PRO A 148 1.88 -0.41 -9.77
N ILE A 149 3.00 -0.42 -9.05
CA ILE A 149 3.99 0.66 -9.02
C ILE A 149 5.29 0.19 -9.64
N ILE A 150 5.91 1.06 -10.44
CA ILE A 150 7.30 0.91 -10.85
C ILE A 150 8.19 1.59 -9.82
N VAL A 151 9.16 0.83 -9.33
CA VAL A 151 10.14 1.25 -8.34
C VAL A 151 11.47 1.49 -9.02
N GLU A 152 12.01 2.70 -8.82
CA GLU A 152 13.35 3.08 -9.25
C GLU A 152 14.10 3.72 -8.08
N VAL A 153 15.42 3.62 -8.06
CA VAL A 153 16.29 4.23 -7.04
C VAL A 153 17.47 4.97 -7.66
N GLY A 154 17.97 6.00 -6.98
CA GLY A 154 19.04 6.85 -7.50
C GLY A 154 19.62 7.81 -6.46
N ASN A 155 20.61 8.60 -6.90
CA ASN A 155 21.37 9.50 -6.02
C ASN A 155 21.30 10.99 -6.43
N ASP A 156 20.88 11.31 -7.65
CA ASP A 156 20.96 12.68 -8.21
C ASP A 156 19.61 13.21 -8.75
N ARG A 157 18.54 12.45 -8.53
CA ARG A 157 17.15 12.72 -8.98
C ARG A 157 16.95 12.72 -10.50
N ASN A 158 17.98 12.47 -11.29
CA ASN A 158 17.94 12.48 -12.76
C ASN A 158 18.19 11.09 -13.35
N ASN A 159 19.06 10.32 -12.72
CA ASN A 159 19.42 8.97 -13.13
C ASN A 159 18.88 7.95 -12.14
N TRP A 160 18.19 6.95 -12.68
CA TRP A 160 17.35 6.01 -11.94
C TRP A 160 17.62 4.59 -12.43
N CYS A 161 17.81 3.66 -11.50
CA CYS A 161 17.93 2.23 -11.76
C CYS A 161 16.75 1.48 -11.13
N GLY A 162 16.15 0.56 -11.87
CA GLY A 162 15.01 -0.26 -11.40
C GLY A 162 15.19 -1.76 -11.67
N TRP A 163 14.12 -2.53 -11.48
CA TRP A 163 14.14 -4.01 -11.51
C TRP A 163 13.55 -4.63 -12.78
N ASN A 164 13.32 -3.86 -13.85
CA ASN A 164 12.71 -4.34 -15.09
C ASN A 164 11.36 -5.07 -14.86
N PRO A 165 10.32 -4.33 -14.43
CA PRO A 165 9.00 -4.90 -14.16
C PRO A 165 8.41 -5.58 -15.40
N THR A 166 7.68 -6.69 -15.22
CA THR A 166 7.15 -7.49 -16.34
C THR A 166 5.77 -8.03 -16.02
N TYR A 167 4.84 -7.84 -16.96
CA TYR A 167 3.50 -8.40 -16.91
C TYR A 167 3.40 -9.65 -17.79
N THR A 168 2.87 -10.75 -17.26
CA THR A 168 2.92 -12.07 -17.93
C THR A 168 1.59 -12.59 -18.46
N GLN A 169 0.47 -11.92 -18.17
CA GLN A 169 -0.88 -12.40 -18.54
C GLN A 169 -1.39 -11.85 -19.89
N GLY A 170 -0.54 -11.19 -20.66
CA GLY A 170 -0.88 -10.67 -21.99
C GLY A 170 -1.73 -9.39 -21.94
N GLY A 171 -2.77 -9.30 -22.76
CA GLY A 171 -3.57 -8.08 -22.96
C GLY A 171 -4.80 -7.92 -22.06
N VAL A 172 -4.97 -8.78 -21.05
CA VAL A 172 -6.14 -8.77 -20.15
C VAL A 172 -5.66 -8.56 -18.73
N PHE A 173 -6.31 -7.69 -17.96
CA PHE A 173 -6.00 -7.43 -16.56
C PHE A 173 -6.07 -8.69 -15.69
N SER A 174 -5.30 -8.72 -14.61
CA SER A 174 -5.28 -9.82 -13.67
C SER A 174 -5.13 -9.31 -12.25
N ASN A 175 -6.06 -9.72 -11.38
CA ASN A 175 -5.96 -9.52 -9.93
C ASN A 175 -4.94 -10.44 -9.26
N ASN A 176 -4.37 -11.42 -9.98
CA ASN A 176 -3.36 -12.31 -9.41
C ASN A 176 -1.99 -11.63 -9.37
N PRO A 177 -1.40 -11.38 -8.18
CA PRO A 177 -0.09 -10.76 -8.02
C PRO A 177 1.04 -11.48 -8.78
N THR A 178 0.95 -12.80 -8.97
CA THR A 178 2.02 -13.58 -9.61
C THR A 178 2.22 -13.23 -11.09
N HIS A 179 1.27 -12.52 -11.70
CA HIS A 179 1.38 -12.04 -13.08
C HIS A 179 2.12 -10.70 -13.21
N TRP A 180 2.40 -10.03 -12.09
CA TRP A 180 3.03 -8.72 -12.00
C TRP A 180 4.42 -8.87 -11.39
N LEU A 181 5.41 -9.21 -12.21
CA LEU A 181 6.75 -9.45 -11.72
C LEU A 181 7.49 -8.13 -11.48
N ARG A 182 8.05 -7.97 -10.27
CA ARG A 182 8.94 -6.84 -9.90
C ARG A 182 8.25 -5.47 -9.94
N PHE A 183 6.95 -5.45 -9.75
CA PHE A 183 6.19 -4.25 -9.38
C PHE A 183 6.07 -4.19 -7.85
N ALA A 184 5.82 -3.01 -7.31
CA ALA A 184 5.23 -2.85 -5.98
C ALA A 184 3.70 -2.69 -6.09
N GLY A 185 3.00 -2.68 -4.96
CA GLY A 185 1.55 -2.54 -4.89
C GLY A 185 0.79 -3.84 -5.14
N LEU A 186 1.39 -4.98 -4.78
CA LEU A 186 0.87 -6.31 -5.07
C LEU A 186 0.46 -7.10 -3.84
N LYS A 187 1.10 -6.82 -2.70
CA LYS A 187 0.91 -7.55 -1.45
C LYS A 187 0.25 -6.68 -0.40
N TYR A 188 -0.79 -7.22 0.22
CA TYR A 188 -1.53 -6.53 1.29
C TYR A 188 -0.62 -6.06 2.42
N VAL A 189 -1.08 -5.11 3.22
CA VAL A 189 -0.28 -4.49 4.27
C VAL A 189 -0.82 -4.92 5.64
N ASP A 190 -0.16 -5.92 6.24
CA ASP A 190 -0.46 -6.37 7.61
C ASP A 190 0.37 -5.60 8.65
N TYR A 191 1.54 -5.11 8.25
CA TYR A 191 2.37 -4.28 9.09
C TYR A 191 1.63 -2.98 9.45
N ASN A 192 1.55 -2.72 10.74
CA ASN A 192 1.08 -1.45 11.27
C ASN A 192 2.01 -1.05 12.40
N GLN A 193 2.72 0.07 12.26
CA GLN A 193 3.73 0.48 13.24
C GLN A 193 3.19 0.68 14.67
N ILE A 194 1.87 0.88 14.83
CA ILE A 194 1.19 1.08 16.10
C ILE A 194 0.50 -0.20 16.59
N THR A 195 -0.40 -0.77 15.78
CA THR A 195 -1.32 -1.82 16.23
C THR A 195 -0.80 -3.24 15.97
N ASN A 196 0.11 -3.40 15.00
CA ASN A 196 0.75 -4.68 14.67
C ASN A 196 2.27 -4.48 14.42
N PRO A 197 3.03 -3.99 15.42
CA PRO A 197 4.44 -3.72 15.23
C PRO A 197 5.22 -5.03 15.10
N MET A 198 6.01 -5.13 14.04
CA MET A 198 6.87 -6.28 13.78
C MET A 198 8.35 -5.95 14.02
N ASN A 199 9.18 -7.00 14.12
CA ASN A 199 10.63 -6.85 14.14
C ASN A 199 11.20 -6.88 12.71
N SER A 200 12.46 -6.43 12.56
CA SER A 200 13.12 -6.36 11.25
C SER A 200 13.18 -7.70 10.52
N VAL A 201 13.45 -8.81 11.22
CA VAL A 201 13.54 -10.13 10.60
C VAL A 201 12.19 -10.53 9.97
N SER A 202 11.09 -10.40 10.71
CA SER A 202 9.75 -10.69 10.20
C SER A 202 9.39 -9.81 9.00
N LEU A 203 9.64 -8.51 9.07
CA LEU A 203 9.31 -7.58 7.98
C LEU A 203 10.11 -7.87 6.71
N PHE A 204 11.41 -8.09 6.81
CA PHE A 204 12.25 -8.35 5.63
C PHE A 204 12.16 -9.80 5.12
N ASN A 205 11.46 -10.68 5.84
CA ASN A 205 10.90 -11.93 5.33
C ASN A 205 9.50 -11.77 4.72
N LEU A 206 9.00 -10.53 4.64
CA LEU A 206 7.69 -10.13 4.09
C LEU A 206 6.49 -10.67 4.86
N GLU A 207 6.63 -10.96 6.16
CA GLU A 207 5.52 -11.40 7.01
C GLU A 207 4.48 -10.29 7.24
N GLY A 208 4.90 -9.02 7.22
CA GLY A 208 4.02 -7.86 7.31
C GLY A 208 3.43 -7.40 5.98
N GLY A 209 3.70 -8.13 4.89
CA GLY A 209 3.25 -7.76 3.55
C GLY A 209 4.11 -6.68 2.90
N GLY A 210 3.52 -5.92 1.97
CA GLY A 210 4.26 -5.02 1.08
C GLY A 210 5.22 -5.73 0.13
N ASP A 211 5.89 -4.96 -0.73
CA ASP A 211 6.76 -5.49 -1.78
C ASP A 211 8.22 -5.14 -1.52
N GLY A 212 9.03 -6.17 -1.27
CA GLY A 212 10.46 -6.05 -0.97
C GLY A 212 11.32 -5.99 -2.22
N PHE A 213 12.41 -5.22 -2.13
CA PHE A 213 13.40 -5.05 -3.20
C PHE A 213 14.81 -5.23 -2.66
N ASP A 214 15.64 -5.93 -3.44
CA ASP A 214 17.02 -6.29 -3.13
C ASP A 214 17.94 -5.70 -4.21
N LEU A 215 18.92 -4.88 -3.80
CA LEU A 215 19.89 -4.25 -4.71
C LEU A 215 20.87 -5.30 -5.29
N GLY A 216 21.04 -6.43 -4.63
CA GLY A 216 21.75 -7.61 -5.11
C GLY A 216 20.98 -8.45 -6.12
N ASP A 217 19.70 -8.17 -6.39
CA ASP A 217 18.90 -8.92 -7.38
C ASP A 217 19.49 -8.81 -8.79
N VAL A 218 19.44 -9.91 -9.54
CA VAL A 218 19.98 -9.98 -10.92
C VAL A 218 19.24 -9.06 -11.90
N ASN A 219 18.00 -8.67 -11.59
CA ASN A 219 17.21 -7.74 -12.38
C ASN A 219 17.43 -6.28 -11.98
N PHE A 220 18.12 -6.00 -10.88
CA PHE A 220 18.44 -4.63 -10.48
C PHE A 220 19.36 -3.97 -11.52
N GLY A 221 18.99 -2.75 -11.91
CA GLY A 221 19.67 -1.95 -12.93
C GLY A 221 19.40 -2.39 -14.37
N ASN A 222 18.43 -3.27 -14.62
CA ASN A 222 18.00 -3.65 -15.96
C ASN A 222 16.89 -2.75 -16.53
N SER A 223 16.46 -1.75 -15.77
CA SER A 223 15.54 -0.70 -16.20
C SER A 223 15.86 0.63 -15.54
N GLY A 224 15.09 1.65 -15.92
CA GLY A 224 15.14 2.99 -15.37
C GLY A 224 15.88 3.98 -16.26
N SER A 225 15.53 5.25 -16.15
CA SER A 225 16.09 6.30 -17.00
C SER A 225 17.50 6.68 -16.55
N GLY A 226 18.51 6.50 -17.41
CA GLY A 226 19.89 6.87 -17.09
C GLY A 226 20.66 5.82 -16.27
N CYS A 227 20.12 4.60 -16.10
CA CYS A 227 20.84 3.52 -15.44
C CYS A 227 22.01 3.02 -16.30
N SER A 228 23.22 3.43 -15.96
CA SER A 228 24.45 2.88 -16.52
C SER A 228 25.01 1.76 -15.64
N ILE A 229 25.88 0.91 -16.20
CA ILE A 229 26.59 -0.12 -15.42
C ILE A 229 27.37 0.53 -14.26
N ALA A 230 27.96 1.70 -14.49
CA ALA A 230 28.68 2.45 -13.45
C ALA A 230 27.74 2.90 -12.32
N LEU A 231 26.56 3.44 -12.64
CA LEU A 231 25.57 3.84 -11.65
C LEU A 231 25.05 2.63 -10.88
N ARG A 232 24.64 1.56 -11.57
CA ARG A 232 24.18 0.32 -10.92
C ARG A 232 25.21 -0.19 -9.91
N ASN A 233 26.48 -0.27 -10.32
CA ASN A 233 27.55 -0.74 -9.44
C ASN A 233 27.80 0.22 -8.26
N GLU A 234 27.63 1.54 -8.45
CA GLU A 234 27.72 2.52 -7.37
C GLU A 234 26.61 2.33 -6.34
N LEU A 235 25.37 2.16 -6.79
CA LEU A 235 24.21 1.93 -5.91
C LEU A 235 24.34 0.60 -5.15
N GLN A 236 24.86 -0.46 -5.79
CA GLN A 236 25.12 -1.73 -5.12
C GLN A 236 26.25 -1.66 -4.08
N ALA A 237 27.26 -0.82 -4.32
CA ALA A 237 28.43 -0.72 -3.46
C ALA A 237 28.22 0.25 -2.30
N ASN A 238 27.50 1.35 -2.53
CA ASN A 238 27.41 2.47 -1.59
C ASN A 238 25.98 2.81 -1.16
N GLY A 239 24.97 2.16 -1.75
CA GLY A 239 23.57 2.45 -1.50
C GLY A 239 23.01 3.62 -2.31
N PHE A 240 21.71 3.86 -2.13
CA PHE A 240 20.96 4.93 -2.80
C PHE A 240 20.35 5.93 -1.82
N LEU A 241 20.21 7.19 -2.23
CA LEU A 241 19.62 8.28 -1.43
C LEU A 241 18.11 8.38 -1.61
N TYR A 242 17.63 8.13 -2.83
CA TYR A 242 16.25 8.41 -3.21
C TYR A 242 15.59 7.19 -3.82
N ILE A 243 14.33 6.98 -3.43
CA ILE A 243 13.41 6.06 -4.09
C ILE A 243 12.38 6.89 -4.87
N LYS A 244 12.10 6.47 -6.09
CA LYS A 244 11.04 7.01 -6.93
C LYS A 244 10.00 5.92 -7.17
N LEU A 245 8.78 6.22 -6.76
CA LEU A 245 7.60 5.40 -6.97
C LEU A 245 6.80 6.05 -8.09
N THR A 246 6.42 5.28 -9.12
CA THR A 246 5.61 5.81 -10.23
C THR A 246 4.50 4.84 -10.58
N SER A 247 3.28 5.33 -10.82
CA SER A 247 2.18 4.51 -11.33
C SER A 247 2.64 3.73 -12.56
N ALA A 248 2.45 2.41 -12.56
CA ALA A 248 2.84 1.59 -13.71
C ALA A 248 2.12 2.01 -14.99
N LYS A 249 0.90 2.54 -14.86
CA LYS A 249 0.13 3.06 -16.00
C LYS A 249 0.82 4.24 -16.68
N ALA A 250 1.54 5.08 -15.93
CA ALA A 250 2.22 6.25 -16.47
C ALA A 250 3.46 5.89 -17.30
N ILE A 251 4.23 4.86 -16.90
CA ILE A 251 5.46 4.45 -17.60
C ILE A 251 5.17 3.39 -18.67
N LEU A 252 4.30 2.41 -18.36
CA LEU A 252 3.95 1.29 -19.23
C LEU A 252 2.47 1.40 -19.64
N ALA A 253 2.15 2.46 -20.40
CA ALA A 253 0.77 2.81 -20.76
C ALA A 253 -0.04 1.69 -21.46
N VAL A 254 0.66 0.75 -22.10
CA VAL A 254 0.06 -0.43 -22.78
C VAL A 254 -0.43 -1.52 -21.83
N LEU A 255 -0.09 -1.47 -20.54
CA LEU A 255 -0.58 -2.43 -19.57
C LEU A 255 -2.11 -2.34 -19.46
N PRO A 256 -2.80 -3.48 -19.34
CA PRO A 256 -4.26 -3.54 -19.29
C PRO A 256 -4.80 -3.18 -17.90
N ILE A 257 -4.27 -2.12 -17.27
CA ILE A 257 -4.73 -1.63 -15.97
C ILE A 257 -6.04 -0.86 -16.19
N PRO A 258 -7.17 -1.28 -15.58
CA PRO A 258 -8.44 -0.58 -15.68
C PRO A 258 -8.43 0.71 -14.84
N GLY A 259 -9.38 1.61 -15.11
CA GLY A 259 -9.46 2.91 -14.43
C GLY A 259 -9.63 2.86 -12.91
N ALA A 260 -10.05 1.72 -12.36
CA ALA A 260 -10.15 1.53 -10.91
C ALA A 260 -8.83 1.13 -10.25
N ASN A 261 -7.76 0.87 -11.02
CA ASN A 261 -6.51 0.29 -10.51
C ASN A 261 -5.25 1.06 -10.96
N GLU A 262 -5.42 2.28 -11.45
CA GLU A 262 -4.37 3.07 -12.10
C GLU A 262 -3.79 4.17 -11.21
N ASN A 263 -4.27 4.32 -9.97
CA ASN A 263 -3.96 5.37 -9.03
C ASN A 263 -3.41 4.81 -7.71
N PRO A 264 -2.15 4.36 -7.66
CA PRO A 264 -1.61 3.72 -6.46
C PRO A 264 -1.65 4.61 -5.22
N ASP A 265 -2.03 4.01 -4.11
CA ASP A 265 -2.20 4.56 -2.77
C ASP A 265 -0.99 4.23 -1.89
N ILE A 266 -0.03 5.15 -1.74
CA ILE A 266 1.22 4.91 -1.00
C ILE A 266 1.01 5.08 0.52
N ASP A 267 1.18 4.01 1.30
CA ASP A 267 1.19 4.01 2.79
C ASP A 267 2.60 4.22 3.36
N GLY A 268 3.65 3.84 2.63
CA GLY A 268 5.02 4.23 2.99
C GLY A 268 6.13 3.34 2.45
N VAL A 269 7.37 3.66 2.82
CA VAL A 269 8.55 2.88 2.45
C VAL A 269 9.46 2.73 3.66
N ILE A 270 9.96 1.52 3.90
CA ILE A 270 10.96 1.26 4.95
C ILE A 270 12.24 0.68 4.36
N ALA A 271 13.38 1.07 4.92
CA ALA A 271 14.70 0.52 4.64
C ALA A 271 15.19 -0.34 5.81
N LYS A 272 15.97 -1.37 5.49
CA LYS A 272 16.57 -2.28 6.47
C LYS A 272 17.79 -1.68 7.13
N GLN A 273 18.62 -0.99 6.35
CA GLN A 273 19.88 -0.43 6.83
C GLN A 273 20.19 0.88 6.12
N LEU A 274 20.66 1.85 6.90
CA LEU A 274 21.07 3.16 6.42
C LEU A 274 22.56 3.41 6.72
N SER A 275 23.25 4.12 5.84
CA SER A 275 24.52 4.80 6.12
C SER A 275 24.37 6.31 6.01
N PRO A 276 25.28 7.09 6.62
CA PRO A 276 25.49 8.48 6.22
C PRO A 276 25.80 8.61 4.72
#